data_AF-A0A8J6Y9U3-F1
#
_entry.id   AF-A0A8J6Y9U3-F1
#
_cell.length_a   1.000
_cell.length_b   1.000
_cell.length_c   1.000
_cell.angle_alpha   90.00
_cell.angle_beta   90.00
_cell.angle_gamma   90.00
#
_symmetry.space_group_name_H-M   'P 1'
#
loop_
_entity.id
_entity.type
_entity.pdbx_description
1 polymer ?
#
loop_
_entity_poly.entity_id
_entity_poly.type
_entity_poly.pdbx_seq_one_letter_code
_entity_poly.pdbx_strand_id
1 'polypeptide(L)'
;MFDVAARWLADRLEPEDGRVVTEIFAFERAITAPVVRRFVADLCRTCHRGDLYMERISSKDQVREAIVAAAAHPSTRVAELIDWYRQLPEEFFPRTPVRMSLVTLRNGRLAAIVRRKRIRRIADKVSRRIAGQLSGEIDFVARALAASRPRHQGTDPPSTVAPPGTPAAVGGAAERLVADRIRSGRITLDPEKNRVDDVIGVKVIGTRGELEVIEASLDNLDYTWAFHREVHAGAYEGIHYLVDLELPSNEEILRNMAGIDWSFASGRGLQLEDLDGRFRAYIESCRRTFRVELILTSFEDLVESEFGVGIHEQRIL
;
A
#
# COMPACT_ATOMS: atom_id res chain seq x y z
N MET A 1 9.43 -0.90 -12.65
CA MET A 1 7.97 -1.21 -12.71
C MET A 1 7.19 -0.12 -13.40
N PHE A 2 7.37 1.16 -13.05
CA PHE A 2 6.66 2.26 -13.70
C PHE A 2 6.85 2.26 -15.23
N ASP A 3 8.08 2.06 -15.70
CA ASP A 3 8.38 2.05 -17.15
C ASP A 3 7.65 0.92 -17.89
N VAL A 4 7.57 -0.27 -17.29
CA VAL A 4 6.79 -1.40 -17.84
C VAL A 4 5.32 -1.02 -17.97
N ALA A 5 4.72 -0.43 -16.93
CA ALA A 5 3.34 0.01 -16.96
C ALA A 5 3.09 1.14 -17.98
N ALA A 6 4.00 2.10 -18.09
CA ALA A 6 3.93 3.18 -19.06
C ALA A 6 4.03 2.67 -20.50
N ARG A 7 4.89 1.67 -20.75
CA ARG A 7 4.99 0.98 -22.04
C ARG A 7 3.70 0.24 -22.38
N TRP A 8 3.12 -0.50 -21.45
CA TRP A 8 1.85 -1.20 -21.66
C TRP A 8 0.70 -0.24 -21.97
N LEU A 9 0.62 0.88 -21.24
CA LEU A 9 -0.39 1.91 -21.48
C LEU A 9 -0.29 2.53 -22.88
N ALA A 10 0.93 2.59 -23.43
CA ALA A 10 1.20 3.09 -24.77
C ALA A 10 1.18 2.00 -25.86
N ASP A 11 0.69 0.80 -25.55
CA ASP A 11 0.62 -0.35 -26.47
C ASP A 11 2.01 -0.81 -26.98
N ARG A 12 3.03 -0.72 -26.12
CA ARG A 12 4.43 -1.10 -26.41
C ARG A 12 4.92 -2.21 -25.48
N LEU A 13 4.25 -3.36 -25.52
CA LEU A 13 4.63 -4.52 -24.72
C LEU A 13 5.97 -5.09 -25.20
N GLU A 14 6.86 -5.41 -24.26
CA GLU A 14 8.09 -6.15 -24.52
C GLU A 14 7.94 -7.61 -24.06
N PRO A 15 8.57 -8.58 -24.73
CA PRO A 15 8.42 -10.01 -24.40
C PRO A 15 8.74 -10.36 -22.94
N GLU A 16 9.61 -9.59 -22.29
CA GLU A 16 10.11 -9.88 -20.94
C GLU A 16 9.33 -9.20 -19.82
N ASP A 17 8.33 -8.38 -20.14
CA ASP A 17 7.63 -7.57 -19.13
C ASP A 17 6.94 -8.41 -18.06
N GLY A 18 6.25 -9.48 -18.48
CA GLY A 18 5.58 -10.39 -17.57
C GLY A 18 6.55 -11.03 -16.59
N ARG A 19 7.73 -11.41 -17.08
CA ARG A 19 8.81 -11.98 -16.28
C ARG A 19 9.35 -10.97 -15.28
N VAL A 20 9.73 -9.77 -15.74
CA VAL A 20 10.26 -8.69 -14.90
C VAL A 20 9.30 -8.34 -13.76
N VAL A 21 8.00 -8.17 -14.06
CA VAL A 21 6.99 -7.89 -13.03
C VAL A 21 6.92 -9.03 -12.00
N THR A 22 6.95 -10.28 -12.47
CA THR A 22 6.86 -11.45 -11.59
C THR A 22 8.11 -11.59 -10.69
N GLU A 23 9.29 -11.36 -11.25
CA GLU A 23 10.58 -11.36 -10.55
C GLU A 23 10.60 -10.29 -9.46
N ILE A 24 10.21 -9.04 -9.77
CA ILE A 24 10.10 -7.96 -8.77
C ILE A 24 9.27 -8.43 -7.57
N PHE A 25 8.06 -8.95 -7.78
CA PHE A 25 7.20 -9.35 -6.66
C PHE A 25 7.61 -10.64 -5.95
N ALA A 26 8.43 -11.48 -6.58
CA ALA A 26 9.01 -12.65 -5.93
C ALA A 26 10.21 -12.23 -5.05
N PHE A 27 11.15 -11.48 -5.63
CA PHE A 27 12.40 -11.07 -5.01
C PHE A 27 12.21 -10.00 -3.93
N GLU A 28 11.36 -8.99 -4.14
CA GLU A 28 11.09 -7.94 -3.15
C GLU A 28 10.65 -8.50 -1.81
N ARG A 29 9.80 -9.53 -1.83
CA ARG A 29 9.35 -10.19 -0.59
C ARG A 29 10.51 -10.87 0.13
N ALA A 30 11.33 -11.60 -0.61
CA ALA A 30 12.49 -12.29 -0.07
C ALA A 30 13.48 -11.32 0.58
N ILE A 31 13.76 -10.21 -0.09
CA ILE A 31 14.74 -9.21 0.36
C ILE A 31 14.23 -8.40 1.55
N THR A 32 12.98 -7.90 1.49
CA THR A 32 12.47 -6.96 2.49
C THR A 32 11.88 -7.64 3.73
N ALA A 33 11.51 -8.92 3.68
CA ALA A 33 10.88 -9.60 4.82
C ALA A 33 11.79 -9.72 6.05
N PRO A 34 13.07 -10.12 5.94
CA PRO A 34 13.98 -10.15 7.07
C PRO A 34 14.18 -8.78 7.72
N VAL A 35 14.33 -7.72 6.91
CA VAL A 35 14.55 -6.35 7.39
C VAL A 35 13.33 -5.83 8.14
N VAL A 36 12.12 -6.02 7.60
CA VAL A 36 10.88 -5.64 8.29
C VAL A 36 10.69 -6.42 9.59
N ARG A 37 11.06 -7.71 9.60
CA ARG A 37 10.98 -8.53 10.82
C ARG A 37 11.94 -8.02 11.89
N ARG A 38 13.17 -7.65 11.50
CA ARG A 38 14.15 -7.02 12.40
C ARG A 38 13.61 -5.69 12.92
N PHE A 39 13.13 -4.82 12.03
CA PHE A 39 12.54 -3.53 12.37
C PHE A 39 11.45 -3.65 13.43
N VAL A 40 10.44 -4.50 13.19
CA VAL A 40 9.35 -4.70 14.16
C VAL A 40 9.87 -5.29 15.47
N ALA A 41 10.83 -6.22 15.40
CA ALA A 41 11.38 -6.82 16.61
C ALA A 41 12.17 -5.81 17.44
N ASP A 42 12.97 -4.95 16.82
CA ASP A 42 13.76 -3.92 17.48
C ASP A 42 12.83 -2.88 18.12
N LEU A 43 11.79 -2.42 17.40
CA LEU A 43 10.76 -1.53 17.96
C LEU A 43 10.03 -2.15 19.14
N CYS A 44 9.56 -3.40 19.04
CA CYS A 44 8.86 -4.04 20.15
C CYS A 44 9.78 -4.28 21.37
N ARG A 45 11.08 -4.51 21.16
CA ARG A 45 12.04 -4.77 22.24
C ARG A 45 12.40 -3.54 23.07
N THR A 46 12.14 -2.33 22.57
CA THR A 46 12.36 -1.10 23.35
C THR A 46 11.47 -1.07 24.59
N CYS A 47 10.26 -1.64 24.50
CA CYS A 47 9.30 -1.73 25.61
C CYS A 47 9.19 -3.13 26.22
N HIS A 48 9.60 -4.18 25.50
CA HIS A 48 9.37 -5.57 25.91
C HIS A 48 10.67 -6.38 25.94
N ARG A 49 11.00 -6.93 27.11
CA ARG A 49 12.17 -7.81 27.30
C ARG A 49 11.90 -9.30 27.02
N GLY A 50 10.65 -9.66 26.73
CA GLY A 50 10.23 -11.04 26.51
C GLY A 50 10.33 -11.49 25.05
N ASP A 51 10.09 -12.77 24.83
CA ASP A 51 10.04 -13.35 23.48
C ASP A 51 8.89 -12.76 22.66
N LEU A 52 9.18 -12.52 21.39
CA LEU A 52 8.23 -12.08 20.38
C LEU A 52 7.84 -13.28 19.52
N TYR A 53 6.55 -13.59 19.48
CA TYR A 53 6.00 -14.65 18.65
C TYR A 53 5.41 -14.03 17.40
N MET A 54 5.82 -14.51 16.23
CA MET A 54 5.33 -14.00 14.95
C MET A 54 4.61 -15.09 14.18
N GLU A 55 3.31 -14.90 13.96
CA GLU A 55 2.45 -15.83 13.24
C GLU A 55 2.03 -15.22 11.89
N ARG A 56 2.01 -16.04 10.83
CA ARG A 56 1.49 -15.61 9.53
C ARG A 56 0.00 -15.89 9.45
N ILE A 57 -0.75 -14.90 8.98
CA ILE A 57 -2.19 -15.00 8.76
C ILE A 57 -2.56 -14.63 7.32
N SER A 58 -3.65 -15.23 6.85
CA SER A 58 -4.01 -15.26 5.42
C SER A 58 -5.41 -14.73 5.11
N SER A 59 -6.26 -14.53 6.12
CA SER A 59 -7.58 -13.92 5.97
C SER A 59 -7.79 -12.77 6.96
N LYS A 60 -8.70 -11.85 6.59
CA LYS A 60 -9.14 -10.78 7.50
C LYS A 60 -9.83 -11.29 8.76
N ASP A 61 -10.49 -12.45 8.70
CA ASP A 61 -11.12 -13.05 9.88
C ASP A 61 -10.07 -13.47 10.91
N GLN A 62 -8.98 -14.09 10.46
CA GLN A 62 -7.87 -14.43 11.35
C GLN A 62 -7.28 -13.20 12.05
N VAL A 63 -7.24 -12.04 11.37
CA VAL A 63 -6.84 -10.77 12.01
C VAL A 63 -7.82 -10.42 13.11
N ARG A 64 -9.13 -10.43 12.81
CA ARG A 64 -10.18 -9.99 13.74
C ARG A 64 -10.29 -10.91 14.93
N GLU A 65 -10.28 -12.23 14.72
CA GLU A 65 -10.25 -13.21 15.80
C GLU A 65 -9.05 -13.01 16.72
N ALA A 66 -7.87 -12.69 16.17
CA ALA A 66 -6.70 -12.40 16.99
C ALA A 66 -6.85 -11.10 17.80
N ILE A 67 -7.49 -10.07 17.24
CA ILE A 67 -7.81 -8.83 17.99
C ILE A 67 -8.81 -9.14 19.10
N VAL A 68 -9.88 -9.89 18.81
CA VAL A 68 -10.87 -10.32 19.82
C VAL A 68 -10.20 -11.13 20.93
N ALA A 69 -9.31 -12.05 20.59
CA ALA A 69 -8.58 -12.87 21.58
C ALA A 69 -7.62 -12.03 22.44
N ALA A 70 -7.07 -10.94 21.89
CA ALA A 70 -6.18 -10.03 22.62
C ALA A 70 -6.94 -9.07 23.56
N ALA A 71 -8.26 -8.93 23.42
CA ALA A 71 -9.11 -8.05 24.23
C ALA A 71 -9.39 -8.64 25.62
N ALA A 72 -8.34 -8.80 26.44
CA ALA A 72 -8.47 -9.41 27.76
C ALA A 72 -9.39 -8.60 28.70
N HIS A 73 -9.25 -7.27 28.71
CA HIS A 73 -10.00 -6.35 29.58
C HIS A 73 -10.54 -5.19 28.74
N PRO A 74 -11.57 -5.42 27.90
CA PRO A 74 -12.05 -4.42 26.96
C PRO A 74 -12.75 -3.28 27.70
N SER A 75 -12.56 -2.05 27.22
CA SER A 75 -13.45 -0.94 27.56
C SER A 75 -14.87 -1.22 27.06
N THR A 76 -15.87 -0.49 27.55
CA THR A 76 -17.27 -0.61 27.10
C THR A 76 -17.38 -0.51 25.58
N ARG A 77 -16.69 0.47 24.97
CA ARG A 77 -16.70 0.67 23.52
C ARG A 77 -16.07 -0.50 22.76
N VAL A 78 -14.96 -1.04 23.24
CA VAL A 78 -14.31 -2.21 22.62
C VAL A 78 -15.22 -3.43 22.69
N ALA A 79 -15.89 -3.65 23.83
CA ALA A 79 -16.83 -4.76 24.00
C ALA A 79 -18.02 -4.63 23.02
N GLU A 80 -18.61 -3.43 22.88
CA GLU A 80 -19.69 -3.17 21.93
C GLU A 80 -19.31 -3.51 20.48
N LEU A 81 -18.13 -3.08 20.03
CA LEU A 81 -17.67 -3.33 18.66
C LEU A 81 -17.39 -4.82 18.40
N ILE A 82 -16.80 -5.52 19.38
CA ILE A 82 -16.57 -6.96 19.30
C ILE A 82 -17.91 -7.71 19.24
N ASP A 83 -18.89 -7.30 20.04
CA ASP A 83 -20.20 -7.94 20.07
C ASP A 83 -20.98 -7.69 18.77
N TRP A 84 -20.88 -6.50 18.18
CA TRP A 84 -21.43 -6.24 16.85
C TRP A 84 -20.81 -7.14 15.79
N TYR A 85 -19.48 -7.27 15.77
CA TYR A 85 -18.79 -8.20 14.87
C TYR A 85 -19.27 -9.65 15.03
N ARG A 86 -19.46 -10.12 16.26
CA ARG A 86 -19.96 -11.47 16.53
C ARG A 86 -21.40 -11.68 16.05
N GLN A 87 -22.24 -10.66 16.12
CA GLN A 87 -23.63 -10.73 15.67
C GLN A 87 -23.75 -10.69 14.15
N LEU A 88 -22.94 -9.89 13.47
CA LEU A 88 -23.02 -9.64 12.02
C LEU A 88 -21.65 -9.75 11.33
N PRO A 89 -20.97 -10.91 11.38
CA PRO A 89 -19.59 -11.03 10.87
C PRO A 89 -19.47 -10.76 9.36
N GLU A 90 -20.53 -10.97 8.58
CA GLU A 90 -20.56 -10.73 7.13
C GLU A 90 -20.41 -9.25 6.75
N GLU A 91 -20.80 -8.31 7.62
CA GLU A 91 -20.60 -6.86 7.40
C GLU A 91 -19.12 -6.46 7.43
N PHE A 92 -18.26 -7.35 7.93
CA PHE A 92 -16.83 -7.14 8.09
C PHE A 92 -16.02 -7.79 6.96
N PHE A 93 -16.65 -8.18 5.85
CA PHE A 93 -16.00 -8.76 4.66
C PHE A 93 -15.15 -10.00 5.02
N PRO A 94 -15.79 -11.04 5.57
CA PRO A 94 -15.08 -12.23 5.98
C PRO A 94 -14.43 -12.93 4.80
N ARG A 95 -13.42 -13.76 5.07
CA ARG A 95 -12.62 -14.50 4.09
C ARG A 95 -11.82 -13.63 3.11
N THR A 96 -11.80 -12.31 3.29
CA THR A 96 -10.98 -11.42 2.47
C THR A 96 -9.50 -11.81 2.60
N PRO A 97 -8.84 -12.24 1.51
CA PRO A 97 -7.48 -12.74 1.57
C PRO A 97 -6.47 -11.62 1.82
N VAL A 98 -5.62 -11.80 2.83
CA VAL A 98 -4.55 -10.88 3.23
C VAL A 98 -3.20 -11.59 3.26
N ARG A 99 -2.14 -10.78 3.37
CA ARG A 99 -0.78 -11.27 3.69
C ARG A 99 -0.28 -10.45 4.86
N MET A 100 -0.46 -10.98 6.06
CA MET A 100 -0.07 -10.30 7.28
C MET A 100 0.71 -11.23 8.21
N SER A 101 1.46 -10.63 9.12
CA SER A 101 2.02 -11.30 10.28
C SER A 101 1.50 -10.60 11.52
N LEU A 102 1.09 -11.37 12.51
CA LEU A 102 0.80 -10.87 13.86
C LEU A 102 2.03 -11.07 14.72
N VAL A 103 2.31 -10.11 15.58
CA VAL A 103 3.37 -10.20 16.60
C VAL A 103 2.71 -10.16 17.96
N THR A 104 2.88 -11.22 18.73
CA THR A 104 2.33 -11.35 20.08
C THR A 104 3.45 -11.51 21.11
N LEU A 105 3.17 -11.04 22.33
CA LEU A 105 3.98 -11.30 23.50
C LEU A 105 3.60 -12.66 24.10
N ARG A 106 4.46 -13.18 24.99
CA ARG A 106 4.21 -14.45 25.71
C ARG A 106 2.87 -14.48 26.46
N ASN A 107 2.38 -13.33 26.92
CA ASN A 107 1.10 -13.21 27.63
C ASN A 107 -0.12 -13.13 26.68
N GLY A 108 0.06 -13.33 25.38
CA GLY A 108 -1.01 -13.25 24.38
C GLY A 108 -1.34 -11.82 23.92
N ARG A 109 -0.73 -10.78 24.50
CA ARG A 109 -0.94 -9.39 24.07
C ARG A 109 -0.44 -9.20 22.65
N LEU A 110 -1.27 -8.59 21.81
CA LEU A 110 -0.89 -8.19 20.46
C LEU A 110 0.03 -6.96 20.52
N ALA A 111 1.22 -7.06 19.94
CA ALA A 111 2.25 -6.01 19.96
C ALA A 111 2.42 -5.34 18.59
N ALA A 112 2.26 -6.09 17.49
CA ALA A 112 2.32 -5.51 16.16
C ALA A 112 1.52 -6.31 15.11
N ILE A 113 1.14 -5.64 14.03
CA ILE A 113 0.61 -6.24 12.80
C ILE A 113 1.47 -5.76 11.64
N VAL A 114 2.08 -6.70 10.91
CA VAL A 114 2.80 -6.42 9.67
C VAL A 114 1.91 -6.80 8.50
N ARG A 115 1.71 -5.89 7.56
CA ARG A 115 0.89 -6.03 6.37
C ARG A 115 1.74 -5.86 5.12
N ARG A 116 1.44 -6.66 4.09
CA ARG A 116 1.96 -6.45 2.74
C ARG A 116 0.81 -6.38 1.76
N LYS A 117 0.74 -5.29 0.99
CA LYS A 117 -0.24 -5.16 -0.07
C LYS A 117 0.00 -6.19 -1.16
N ARG A 118 -1.09 -6.75 -1.67
CA ARG A 118 -1.05 -7.64 -2.82
C ARG A 118 -0.88 -6.83 -4.10
N ILE A 119 -0.26 -7.43 -5.11
CA ILE A 119 -0.05 -6.87 -6.46
C ILE A 119 -1.34 -6.24 -6.99
N ARG A 120 -2.44 -7.00 -6.97
CA ARG A 120 -3.76 -6.52 -7.41
C ARG A 120 -4.17 -5.24 -6.71
N ARG A 121 -4.01 -5.15 -5.39
CA ARG A 121 -4.37 -3.95 -4.62
C ARG A 121 -3.46 -2.76 -4.92
N ILE A 122 -2.18 -3.00 -5.21
CA ILE A 122 -1.24 -1.97 -5.66
C ILE A 122 -1.68 -1.46 -7.03
N ALA A 123 -1.94 -2.38 -7.97
CA ALA A 123 -2.44 -2.07 -9.30
C ALA A 123 -3.74 -1.23 -9.22
N ASP A 124 -4.74 -1.68 -8.45
CA ASP A 124 -6.00 -0.93 -8.27
C ASP A 124 -5.76 0.51 -7.77
N LYS A 125 -4.85 0.69 -6.79
CA LYS A 125 -4.50 2.02 -6.25
C LYS A 125 -3.83 2.90 -7.30
N VAL A 126 -2.91 2.36 -8.07
CA VAL A 126 -2.22 3.09 -9.15
C VAL A 126 -3.19 3.39 -10.30
N SER A 127 -4.00 2.42 -10.74
CA SER A 127 -5.00 2.59 -11.80
C SER A 127 -5.98 3.72 -11.49
N ARG A 128 -6.43 3.85 -10.23
CA ARG A 128 -7.28 4.99 -9.82
C ARG A 128 -6.57 6.34 -9.93
N ARG A 129 -5.28 6.42 -9.57
CA ARG A 129 -4.49 7.66 -9.69
C ARG A 129 -4.24 8.02 -11.15
N ILE A 130 -3.92 7.04 -11.99
CA ILE A 130 -3.78 7.22 -13.43
C ILE A 130 -5.11 7.68 -14.03
N ALA A 131 -6.22 7.02 -13.69
CA ALA A 131 -7.55 7.44 -14.16
C ALA A 131 -7.85 8.90 -13.78
N GLY A 132 -7.56 9.31 -12.55
CA GLY A 132 -7.70 10.72 -12.13
C GLY A 132 -6.84 11.69 -12.96
N GLN A 133 -5.58 11.35 -13.24
CA GLN A 133 -4.70 12.15 -14.10
C GLN A 133 -5.25 12.26 -15.52
N LEU A 134 -5.67 11.13 -16.10
CA LEU A 134 -6.23 11.08 -17.46
C LEU A 134 -7.54 11.86 -17.58
N SER A 135 -8.43 11.77 -16.59
CA SER A 135 -9.65 12.59 -16.55
C SER A 135 -9.31 14.08 -16.55
N GLY A 136 -8.31 14.50 -15.77
CA GLY A 136 -7.84 15.89 -15.77
C GLY A 136 -7.33 16.37 -17.13
N GLU A 137 -6.59 15.52 -17.84
CA GLU A 137 -6.11 15.81 -19.21
C GLU A 137 -7.26 15.87 -20.23
N ILE A 138 -8.22 14.94 -20.14
CA ILE A 138 -9.42 14.94 -21.00
C ILE A 138 -10.20 16.22 -20.79
N ASP A 139 -10.46 16.61 -19.54
CA ASP A 139 -11.16 17.85 -19.20
C ASP A 139 -10.43 19.08 -19.74
N PHE A 140 -9.10 19.10 -19.65
CA PHE A 140 -8.28 20.18 -20.20
C PHE A 140 -8.43 20.29 -21.72
N VAL A 141 -8.29 19.17 -22.45
CA VAL A 141 -8.46 19.13 -23.91
C VAL A 141 -9.89 19.48 -24.31
N ALA A 142 -10.88 18.98 -23.59
CA ALA A 142 -12.29 19.22 -23.88
C ALA A 142 -12.65 20.70 -23.72
N ARG A 143 -12.13 21.38 -22.67
CA ARG A 143 -12.26 22.83 -22.50
C ARG A 143 -11.60 23.60 -23.64
N ALA A 144 -10.40 23.21 -24.07
CA ALA A 144 -9.73 23.84 -25.21
C ALA A 144 -10.53 23.69 -26.51
N LEU A 145 -11.03 22.49 -26.81
CA LEU A 145 -11.88 22.22 -27.98
C LEU A 145 -13.18 23.02 -27.96
N ALA A 146 -13.82 23.14 -26.79
CA ALA A 146 -15.03 23.93 -26.63
C ALA A 146 -14.77 25.42 -26.85
N ALA A 147 -13.63 25.94 -26.37
CA ALA A 147 -13.22 27.33 -26.55
C ALA A 147 -12.84 27.67 -28.00
N SER A 148 -12.33 26.70 -28.78
CA SER A 148 -11.95 26.88 -30.19
C SER A 148 -13.13 26.79 -31.17
N ARG A 149 -14.36 26.55 -30.71
CA ARG A 149 -15.54 26.54 -31.59
C ARG A 149 -15.86 27.97 -32.08
N PRO A 150 -16.12 28.18 -33.39
CA PRO A 150 -16.58 29.46 -33.89
C PRO A 150 -17.85 29.89 -33.15
N ARG A 151 -17.83 31.07 -32.52
CA ARG A 151 -19.06 31.69 -32.02
C ARG A 151 -19.88 32.08 -33.25
N HIS A 152 -21.00 31.42 -33.50
CA HIS A 152 -21.96 31.92 -34.47
C HIS A 152 -22.40 33.31 -34.01
N GLN A 153 -21.99 34.35 -34.76
CA GLN A 153 -22.58 35.68 -34.66
C GLN A 153 -24.02 35.57 -35.18
N GLY A 154 -25.00 35.67 -34.26
CA GLY A 154 -26.40 35.73 -34.63
C GLY A 154 -27.36 35.50 -33.47
N THR A 155 -27.95 36.61 -33.00
CA THR A 155 -29.23 36.78 -32.28
C THR A 155 -29.38 36.44 -30.78
N ASP A 156 -29.57 37.54 -30.03
CA ASP A 156 -30.24 37.83 -28.75
C ASP A 156 -29.85 37.16 -27.41
N PRO A 157 -29.85 37.94 -26.29
CA PRO A 157 -29.58 37.42 -24.95
C PRO A 157 -30.87 36.83 -24.35
N PRO A 158 -30.82 35.68 -23.65
CA PRO A 158 -31.01 35.78 -22.20
C PRO A 158 -30.39 34.65 -21.35
N SER A 159 -30.36 34.97 -20.05
CA SER A 159 -30.42 34.08 -18.88
C SER A 159 -29.11 33.51 -18.32
N THR A 160 -28.89 33.88 -17.06
CA THR A 160 -28.08 33.23 -16.04
C THR A 160 -28.54 31.78 -15.85
N VAL A 161 -28.05 30.88 -16.69
CA VAL A 161 -28.10 29.44 -16.47
C VAL A 161 -26.66 28.96 -16.34
N ALA A 162 -26.39 28.15 -15.31
CA ALA A 162 -25.09 27.53 -15.09
C ALA A 162 -24.57 26.89 -16.39
N PRO A 163 -23.25 26.93 -16.67
CA PRO A 163 -22.74 26.47 -17.95
C PRO A 163 -23.14 25.01 -18.17
N PRO A 164 -23.71 24.65 -19.35
CA PRO A 164 -24.03 23.26 -19.64
C PRO A 164 -22.74 22.45 -19.62
N GLY A 165 -22.81 21.25 -19.03
CA GLY A 165 -21.71 20.29 -19.07
C GLY A 165 -21.17 20.12 -20.49
N THR A 166 -19.88 19.81 -20.61
CA THR A 166 -19.21 19.68 -21.90
C THR A 166 -20.00 18.76 -22.85
N PRO A 167 -20.36 19.21 -24.07
CA PRO A 167 -21.16 18.39 -24.98
C PRO A 167 -20.51 17.03 -25.24
N ALA A 168 -21.28 15.94 -25.22
CA ALA A 168 -20.76 14.57 -25.32
C ALA A 168 -19.80 14.33 -26.50
N ALA A 169 -20.08 14.96 -27.65
CA ALA A 169 -19.20 14.88 -28.83
C ALA A 169 -17.81 15.54 -28.62
N VAL A 170 -17.73 16.58 -27.78
CA VAL A 170 -16.46 17.23 -27.39
C VAL A 170 -15.70 16.33 -26.41
N GLY A 171 -16.40 15.72 -25.46
CA GLY A 171 -15.81 14.73 -24.55
C GLY A 171 -15.16 13.57 -25.31
N GLY A 172 -15.90 12.93 -26.21
CA GLY A 172 -15.37 11.82 -27.00
C GLY A 172 -14.22 12.22 -27.95
N ALA A 173 -14.21 13.46 -28.46
CA ALA A 173 -13.08 13.96 -29.25
C ALA A 173 -11.84 14.21 -28.39
N ALA A 174 -12.01 14.75 -27.19
CA ALA A 174 -10.94 14.95 -26.23
C ALA A 174 -10.32 13.62 -25.78
N GLU A 175 -11.14 12.62 -25.47
CA GLU A 175 -10.70 11.26 -25.14
C GLU A 175 -9.84 10.65 -26.24
N ARG A 176 -10.27 10.73 -27.50
CA ARG A 176 -9.48 10.21 -28.64
C ARG A 176 -8.14 10.92 -28.78
N LEU A 177 -8.12 12.24 -28.65
CA LEU A 177 -6.86 13.02 -28.71
C LEU A 177 -5.90 12.65 -27.57
N VAL A 178 -6.42 12.46 -26.35
CA VAL A 178 -5.61 12.02 -25.21
C VAL A 178 -5.09 10.60 -25.43
N ALA A 179 -5.93 9.67 -25.90
CA ALA A 179 -5.51 8.30 -26.22
C ALA A 179 -4.40 8.26 -27.28
N ASP A 180 -4.51 9.06 -28.35
CA ASP A 180 -3.47 9.16 -29.38
C ASP A 180 -2.18 9.77 -28.84
N ARG A 181 -2.26 10.75 -27.94
CA ARG A 181 -1.09 11.31 -27.24
C ARG A 181 -0.39 10.27 -26.36
N ILE A 182 -1.14 9.42 -25.66
CA ILE A 182 -0.58 8.31 -24.87
C ILE A 182 0.15 7.33 -25.79
N ARG A 183 -0.50 6.85 -26.86
CA ARG A 183 0.10 5.88 -27.81
C ARG A 183 1.38 6.44 -28.44
N SER A 184 1.37 7.72 -28.81
CA SER A 184 2.53 8.41 -29.39
C SER A 184 3.57 8.88 -28.37
N GLY A 185 3.38 8.62 -27.06
CA GLY A 185 4.32 9.02 -26.00
C GLY A 185 4.39 10.53 -25.72
N ARG A 186 3.39 11.30 -26.14
CA ARG A 186 3.28 12.76 -25.92
C ARG A 186 2.66 13.14 -24.58
N ILE A 187 2.06 12.17 -23.88
CA ILE A 187 1.67 12.29 -22.47
C ILE A 187 2.58 11.35 -21.69
N THR A 188 3.31 11.91 -20.74
CA THR A 188 4.10 11.15 -19.77
C THR A 188 3.40 11.26 -18.43
N LEU A 189 3.06 10.11 -17.84
CA LEU A 189 2.56 10.07 -16.49
C LEU A 189 3.70 10.44 -15.53
N ASP A 190 3.37 11.14 -14.44
CA ASP A 190 4.34 11.51 -13.42
C ASP A 190 4.58 10.31 -12.46
N PRO A 191 5.80 9.73 -12.39
CA PRO A 191 6.08 8.61 -11.50
C PRO A 191 5.79 8.91 -10.03
N GLU A 192 6.08 10.13 -9.56
CA GLU A 192 5.92 10.50 -8.15
C GLU A 192 4.44 10.59 -7.77
N LYS A 193 3.58 11.11 -8.66
CA LYS A 193 2.12 11.09 -8.44
C LYS A 193 1.52 9.69 -8.40
N ASN A 194 2.23 8.71 -8.95
CA ASN A 194 1.80 7.32 -9.00
C ASN A 194 2.47 6.44 -7.91
N ARG A 195 3.40 6.98 -7.14
CA ARG A 195 4.19 6.27 -6.14
C ARG A 195 3.34 5.75 -4.97
N VAL A 196 3.40 4.44 -4.71
CA VAL A 196 2.67 3.79 -3.61
C VAL A 196 3.64 3.50 -2.47
N ASP A 197 3.60 4.34 -1.43
CA ASP A 197 4.53 4.25 -0.30
C ASP A 197 4.08 3.25 0.80
N ASP A 198 2.80 2.89 0.81
CA ASP A 198 2.18 2.01 1.81
C ASP A 198 2.07 0.56 1.34
N VAL A 199 3.08 0.07 0.59
CA VAL A 199 3.13 -1.34 0.15
C VAL A 199 3.34 -2.28 1.34
N ILE A 200 4.23 -1.89 2.25
CA ILE A 200 4.48 -2.57 3.52
C ILE A 200 3.94 -1.66 4.61
N GLY A 201 3.02 -2.17 5.42
CA GLY A 201 2.48 -1.47 6.58
C GLY A 201 2.87 -2.20 7.87
N VAL A 202 3.17 -1.47 8.91
CA VAL A 202 3.41 -1.96 10.26
C VAL A 202 2.52 -1.16 11.19
N LYS A 203 1.63 -1.83 11.94
CA LYS A 203 0.92 -1.23 13.07
C LYS A 203 1.60 -1.72 14.35
N VAL A 204 2.12 -0.85 15.17
CA VAL A 204 2.63 -1.18 16.51
C VAL A 204 1.56 -0.78 17.53
N ILE A 205 1.27 -1.69 18.45
CA ILE A 205 0.20 -1.55 19.44
C ILE A 205 0.79 -1.51 20.84
N GLY A 206 0.45 -0.44 21.57
CA GLY A 206 0.95 -0.22 22.91
C GLY A 206 0.17 0.83 23.66
N THR A 207 0.50 0.98 24.94
CA THR A 207 0.04 2.11 25.75
C THR A 207 0.72 3.40 25.29
N ARG A 208 0.14 4.56 25.64
CA ARG A 208 0.72 5.87 25.30
C ARG A 208 2.22 5.98 25.62
N GLY A 209 2.62 5.59 26.84
CA GLY A 209 4.03 5.64 27.26
C GLY A 209 4.93 4.68 26.48
N GLU A 210 4.42 3.50 26.11
CA GLU A 210 5.17 2.58 25.23
C GLU A 210 5.33 3.18 23.82
N LEU A 211 4.28 3.77 23.26
CA LEU A 211 4.33 4.39 21.93
C LEU A 211 5.27 5.59 21.88
N GLU A 212 5.32 6.42 22.93
CA GLU A 212 6.27 7.54 23.06
C GLU A 212 7.73 7.04 23.08
N VAL A 213 8.00 5.94 23.81
CA VAL A 213 9.34 5.30 23.83
C VAL A 213 9.70 4.70 22.46
N ILE A 214 8.74 4.08 21.79
CA ILE A 214 8.93 3.50 20.45
C ILE A 214 9.18 4.60 19.41
N GLU A 215 8.41 5.69 19.45
CA GLU A 215 8.62 6.87 18.60
C GLU A 215 10.04 7.41 18.78
N ALA A 216 10.47 7.64 20.02
CA ALA A 216 11.82 8.12 20.33
C ALA A 216 12.93 7.12 19.93
N SER A 217 12.62 5.84 19.85
CA SER A 217 13.61 4.82 19.45
C SER A 217 13.92 4.84 17.95
N LEU A 218 13.05 5.42 17.11
CA LEU A 218 13.26 5.47 15.66
C LEU A 218 14.57 6.18 15.31
N ASP A 219 14.94 7.25 16.03
CA ASP A 219 16.18 7.99 15.80
C ASP A 219 17.45 7.21 16.19
N ASN A 220 17.31 6.11 16.94
CA ASN A 220 18.43 5.31 17.46
C ASN A 220 18.70 4.04 16.64
N LEU A 221 17.94 3.79 15.57
CA LEU A 221 18.14 2.63 14.71
C LEU A 221 19.07 3.01 13.54
N ASP A 222 20.26 2.41 13.52
CA ASP A 222 21.32 2.71 12.53
C ASP A 222 20.93 2.45 11.05
N TYR A 223 19.80 1.81 10.80
CA TYR A 223 19.30 1.44 9.46
C TYR A 223 18.00 2.16 9.08
N THR A 224 17.59 3.16 9.86
CA THR A 224 16.45 4.05 9.53
C THR A 224 16.98 5.44 9.16
N TRP A 225 16.52 5.99 8.03
CA TRP A 225 17.15 7.20 7.45
C TRP A 225 16.26 8.44 7.42
N ALA A 226 14.97 8.26 7.14
CA ALA A 226 14.05 9.36 6.98
C ALA A 226 12.65 8.89 7.38
N PHE A 227 11.93 9.72 8.14
CA PHE A 227 10.53 9.50 8.36
C PHE A 227 9.69 10.76 8.22
N HIS A 228 8.61 10.69 7.43
CA HIS A 228 7.57 11.71 7.39
C HIS A 228 6.53 11.37 8.45
N ARG A 229 6.27 12.29 9.39
CA ARG A 229 5.28 12.13 10.45
C ARG A 229 3.98 12.84 10.10
N GLU A 230 2.87 12.12 10.12
CA GLU A 230 1.50 12.65 10.00
C GLU A 230 0.67 12.18 11.20
N VAL A 231 0.00 13.10 11.87
CA VAL A 231 -0.93 12.76 12.95
C VAL A 231 -2.32 12.65 12.34
N HIS A 232 -2.93 11.48 12.42
CA HIS A 232 -4.35 11.33 12.08
C HIS A 232 -5.18 11.58 13.33
N ALA A 233 -5.96 12.66 13.29
CA ALA A 233 -7.03 12.96 14.24
C ALA A 233 -8.36 12.75 13.52
N GLY A 234 -9.17 11.78 13.97
CA GLY A 234 -10.42 11.37 13.32
C GLY A 234 -11.23 10.42 14.21
N ALA A 235 -11.98 9.50 13.61
CA ALA A 235 -12.76 8.50 14.35
C ALA A 235 -11.90 7.55 15.21
N TYR A 236 -10.60 7.45 14.89
CA TYR A 236 -9.56 6.82 15.70
C TYR A 236 -8.30 7.70 15.64
N GLU A 237 -7.45 7.59 16.66
CA GLU A 237 -6.16 8.28 16.70
C GLU A 237 -5.02 7.35 16.32
N GLY A 238 -4.04 7.90 15.60
CA GLY A 238 -2.84 7.18 15.23
C GLY A 238 -1.77 8.11 14.69
N ILE A 239 -0.52 7.81 15.02
CA ILE A 239 0.62 8.54 14.46
C ILE A 239 1.17 7.71 13.31
N HIS A 240 1.13 8.29 12.11
CA HIS A 240 1.56 7.65 10.89
C HIS A 240 2.94 8.16 10.48
N TYR A 241 3.80 7.22 10.10
CA TYR A 241 5.15 7.47 9.62
C TYR A 241 5.35 6.79 8.28
N LEU A 242 6.09 7.46 7.40
CA LEU A 242 6.73 6.81 6.26
C LEU A 242 8.20 6.64 6.55
N VAL A 243 8.63 5.47 7.00
CA VAL A 243 10.02 5.19 7.41
C VAL A 243 10.79 4.54 6.27
N ASP A 244 11.90 5.13 5.86
CA ASP A 244 12.83 4.50 4.92
C ASP A 244 13.82 3.60 5.67
N LEU A 245 13.82 2.31 5.33
CA LEU A 245 14.70 1.27 5.88
C LEU A 245 15.81 0.95 4.90
N GLU A 246 17.04 0.84 5.40
CA GLU A 246 18.19 0.39 4.63
C GLU A 246 18.29 -1.14 4.58
N LEU A 247 18.63 -1.65 3.39
CA LEU A 247 18.90 -3.05 3.16
C LEU A 247 20.32 -3.42 3.62
N PRO A 248 20.51 -4.58 4.29
CA PRO A 248 21.84 -5.14 4.56
C PRO A 248 22.66 -5.28 3.29
N SER A 249 23.99 -5.38 3.40
CA SER A 249 24.87 -5.51 2.23
C SER A 249 24.43 -6.63 1.27
N ASN A 250 24.74 -6.49 -0.02
CA ASN A 250 24.39 -7.50 -1.02
C ASN A 250 24.89 -8.89 -0.63
N GLU A 251 26.10 -8.96 -0.07
CA GLU A 251 26.68 -10.21 0.43
C GLU A 251 25.86 -10.83 1.56
N GLU A 252 25.37 -10.01 2.50
CA GLU A 252 24.54 -10.49 3.60
C GLU A 252 23.17 -10.97 3.10
N ILE A 253 22.54 -10.25 2.16
CA ILE A 253 21.29 -10.69 1.54
C ILE A 253 21.50 -12.03 0.84
N LEU A 254 22.53 -12.15 0.00
CA LEU A 254 22.82 -13.39 -0.72
C LEU A 254 23.11 -14.55 0.24
N ARG A 255 23.86 -14.30 1.33
CA ARG A 255 24.14 -15.30 2.37
C ARG A 255 22.87 -15.78 3.06
N ASN A 256 21.99 -14.86 3.44
CA ASN A 256 20.71 -15.17 4.09
C ASN A 256 19.74 -15.95 3.17
N MET A 257 19.94 -15.82 1.86
CA MET A 257 19.10 -16.43 0.83
C MET A 257 19.73 -17.68 0.22
N ALA A 258 20.92 -18.08 0.68
CA ALA A 258 21.60 -19.28 0.21
C ALA A 258 20.74 -20.52 0.48
N GLY A 259 20.47 -21.31 -0.57
CA GLY A 259 19.65 -22.52 -0.47
C GLY A 259 18.16 -22.25 -0.26
N ILE A 260 17.65 -21.05 -0.55
CA ILE A 260 16.21 -20.82 -0.55
C ILE A 260 15.50 -21.74 -1.55
N ASP A 261 14.37 -22.30 -1.12
CA ASP A 261 13.49 -23.01 -2.04
C ASP A 261 12.68 -22.00 -2.88
N TRP A 262 13.04 -21.90 -4.16
CA TRP A 262 12.35 -21.07 -5.14
C TRP A 262 11.08 -21.70 -5.72
N SER A 263 10.65 -22.87 -5.25
CA SER A 263 9.42 -23.53 -5.74
C SER A 263 8.19 -22.60 -5.74
N PHE A 264 8.11 -21.65 -4.81
CA PHE A 264 7.03 -20.65 -4.77
C PHE A 264 7.02 -19.69 -5.99
N ALA A 265 8.16 -19.53 -6.67
CA ALA A 265 8.31 -18.73 -7.88
C ALA A 265 7.86 -19.49 -9.14
N SER A 266 8.07 -20.82 -9.17
CA SER A 266 7.60 -21.70 -10.26
C SER A 266 6.09 -21.62 -10.44
N GLY A 267 5.32 -21.64 -9.33
CA GLY A 267 3.87 -21.45 -9.36
C GLY A 267 3.39 -20.08 -9.87
N ARG A 268 4.32 -19.17 -10.19
CA ARG A 268 4.03 -17.86 -10.81
C ARG A 268 4.52 -17.76 -12.26
N GLY A 269 4.96 -18.85 -12.87
CA GLY A 269 5.43 -18.89 -14.25
C GLY A 269 6.90 -18.48 -14.42
N LEU A 270 7.69 -18.43 -13.34
CA LEU A 270 9.13 -18.23 -13.45
C LEU A 270 9.82 -19.58 -13.66
N GLN A 271 10.65 -19.64 -14.69
CA GLN A 271 11.60 -20.73 -14.87
C GLN A 271 12.62 -20.71 -13.74
N LEU A 272 12.83 -21.86 -13.13
CA LEU A 272 13.73 -21.99 -11.97
C LEU A 272 15.19 -22.03 -12.44
N GLU A 273 15.43 -22.40 -13.69
CA GLU A 273 16.72 -22.28 -14.34
C GLU A 273 17.18 -20.81 -14.30
N ASP A 274 18.41 -20.57 -13.83
CA ASP A 274 19.05 -19.26 -13.69
C ASP A 274 18.45 -18.28 -12.66
N LEU A 275 17.47 -18.70 -11.85
CA LEU A 275 16.77 -17.79 -10.95
C LEU A 275 17.68 -17.21 -9.85
N ASP A 276 18.70 -17.96 -9.41
CA ASP A 276 19.75 -17.46 -8.51
C ASP A 276 20.62 -16.37 -9.15
N GLY A 277 21.01 -16.55 -10.41
CA GLY A 277 21.79 -15.55 -11.16
C GLY A 277 20.99 -14.26 -11.36
N ARG A 278 19.70 -14.39 -11.69
CA ARG A 278 18.79 -13.25 -11.81
C ARG A 278 18.50 -12.57 -10.48
N PHE A 279 18.37 -13.34 -9.40
CA PHE A 279 18.22 -12.78 -8.06
C PHE A 279 19.45 -11.95 -7.67
N ARG A 280 20.66 -12.42 -7.97
CA ARG A 280 21.90 -11.66 -7.77
C ARG A 280 21.90 -10.35 -8.57
N ALA A 281 21.61 -10.42 -9.87
CA ALA A 281 21.53 -9.23 -10.72
C ALA A 281 20.45 -8.24 -10.22
N TYR A 282 19.32 -8.75 -9.73
CA TYR A 282 18.27 -7.94 -9.13
C TYR A 282 18.78 -7.16 -7.92
N ILE A 283 19.45 -7.83 -6.97
CA ILE A 283 20.02 -7.21 -5.77
C ILE A 283 21.07 -6.15 -6.12
N GLU A 284 21.89 -6.39 -7.14
CA GLU A 284 22.90 -5.44 -7.61
C GLU A 284 22.28 -4.16 -8.21
N SER A 285 21.13 -4.29 -8.86
CA SER A 285 20.43 -3.17 -9.50
C SER A 285 19.45 -2.41 -8.58
N CYS A 286 19.07 -2.99 -7.45
CA CYS A 286 18.00 -2.44 -6.62
C CYS A 286 18.46 -1.23 -5.81
N ARG A 287 17.50 -0.34 -5.46
CA ARG A 287 17.75 0.71 -4.47
C ARG A 287 18.13 0.06 -3.13
N ARG A 288 18.99 0.74 -2.39
CA ARG A 288 19.47 0.29 -1.07
C ARG A 288 18.50 0.56 0.07
N THR A 289 17.46 1.33 -0.18
CA THR A 289 16.41 1.66 0.79
C THR A 289 15.03 1.31 0.25
N PHE A 290 14.12 0.98 1.16
CA PHE A 290 12.70 0.80 0.86
C PHE A 290 11.85 1.39 1.97
N ARG A 291 10.61 1.77 1.62
CA ARG A 291 9.71 2.49 2.52
C ARG A 291 8.72 1.57 3.21
N VAL A 292 8.45 1.86 4.48
CA VAL A 292 7.44 1.22 5.32
C VAL A 292 6.50 2.28 5.88
N GLU A 293 5.20 2.05 5.75
CA GLU A 293 4.18 2.78 6.51
C GLU A 293 4.18 2.22 7.94
N LEU A 294 4.57 3.01 8.93
CA LEU A 294 4.49 2.66 10.35
C LEU A 294 3.33 3.44 10.99
N ILE A 295 2.48 2.76 11.74
CA ILE A 295 1.37 3.34 12.48
C ILE A 295 1.56 2.98 13.95
N LEU A 296 1.65 3.97 14.81
CA LEU A 296 1.63 3.81 16.26
C LEU A 296 0.19 4.03 16.73
N THR A 297 -0.39 3.03 17.39
CA THR A 297 -1.82 3.03 17.74
C THR A 297 -2.09 2.34 19.08
N SER A 298 -3.11 2.80 19.80
CA SER A 298 -3.58 2.09 20.99
C SER A 298 -4.35 0.81 20.61
N PHE A 299 -4.67 -0.02 21.59
CA PHE A 299 -5.49 -1.20 21.32
C PHE A 299 -6.93 -0.80 20.97
N GLU A 300 -7.47 0.20 21.66
CA GLU A 300 -8.78 0.77 21.42
C GLU A 300 -8.90 1.36 20.00
N ASP A 301 -7.90 2.13 19.57
CA ASP A 301 -7.86 2.70 18.22
C ASP A 301 -7.68 1.62 17.15
N LEU A 302 -6.90 0.57 17.44
CA LEU A 302 -6.82 -0.60 16.55
C LEU A 302 -8.21 -1.21 16.36
N VAL A 303 -8.96 -1.44 17.45
CA VAL A 303 -10.31 -2.01 17.41
C VAL A 303 -11.24 -1.10 16.61
N GLU A 304 -11.26 0.20 16.88
CA GLU A 304 -12.09 1.16 16.14
C GLU A 304 -11.72 1.17 14.64
N SER A 305 -10.44 1.00 14.29
CA SER A 305 -10.00 0.95 12.89
C SER A 305 -10.41 -0.33 12.14
N GLU A 306 -10.62 -1.45 12.83
CA GLU A 306 -10.93 -2.75 12.21
C GLU A 306 -12.39 -3.19 12.37
N PHE A 307 -13.11 -2.63 13.34
CA PHE A 307 -14.51 -2.94 13.67
C PHE A 307 -15.43 -1.71 13.72
N GLY A 308 -14.88 -0.52 13.92
CA GLY A 308 -15.65 0.72 14.02
C GLY A 308 -15.86 1.41 12.68
N VAL A 309 -16.06 2.72 12.72
CA VAL A 309 -16.36 3.55 11.51
C VAL A 309 -15.22 3.47 10.48
N GLY A 310 -13.99 3.21 10.93
CA GLY A 310 -12.80 3.09 10.08
C GLY A 310 -12.85 1.97 9.03
N ILE A 311 -13.71 0.95 9.21
CA ILE A 311 -13.90 -0.09 8.18
C ILE A 311 -14.65 0.43 6.94
N HIS A 312 -15.54 1.41 7.13
CA HIS A 312 -16.44 1.93 6.10
C HIS A 312 -15.97 3.26 5.49
N GLU A 313 -14.98 3.93 6.08
CA GLU A 313 -14.33 5.10 5.49
C GLU A 313 -13.63 4.72 4.19
N GLN A 314 -14.25 4.96 3.00
CA GLN A 314 -13.74 5.06 1.61
C GLN A 314 -12.53 4.20 1.14
N ARG A 315 -12.02 3.28 1.95
CA ARG A 315 -10.77 2.54 1.77
C ARG A 315 -11.05 1.18 1.17
N ILE A 316 -12.31 0.76 1.05
CA ILE A 316 -12.70 -0.54 0.48
C ILE A 316 -13.17 -0.42 -0.99
N LEU A 317 -13.55 0.78 -1.47
CA LEU A 317 -13.91 1.03 -2.88
C LEU A 317 -12.71 1.60 -3.66
#